data_AF-A0A0V1MSI8-F1
#
_entry.id   AF-A0A0V1MSI8-F1
#
_cell.length_a   1.000
_cell.length_b   1.000
_cell.length_c   1.000
_cell.angle_alpha   90.00
_cell.angle_beta   90.00
_cell.angle_gamma   90.00
#
_symmetry.space_group_name_H-M   'P 1'
#
loop_
_entity.id
_entity.type
_entity.pdbx_description
1 polymer ?
#
loop_
_entity_poly.entity_id
_entity_poly.type
_entity_poly.pdbx_seq_one_letter_code
_entity_poly.pdbx_strand_id
1 'polypeptide(L)' 'TKFVQWQINVSVHETTGQSPFKVTFGEEPRIGLESYVLPKSLEEANEEESLNRDGKTMKKMKAIL' A
#
# COMPACT_ATOMS: atom_id res chain seq x y z
N THR A 1 7.08 -2.38 -21.10
CA THR A 1 7.73 -1.45 -20.13
C THR A 1 7.97 -2.16 -18.82
N LYS A 2 9.02 -1.78 -18.06
CA LYS A 2 9.33 -2.39 -16.75
C LYS A 2 8.14 -2.34 -15.78
N PHE A 3 7.33 -1.29 -15.85
CA PHE A 3 6.12 -1.13 -15.04
C PHE A 3 5.02 -2.18 -15.34
N VAL A 4 4.74 -2.46 -16.62
CA VAL A 4 3.72 -3.47 -17.00
C VAL A 4 4.13 -4.87 -16.53
N GLN A 5 5.41 -5.22 -16.69
CA GLN A 5 5.93 -6.49 -16.19
C GLN A 5 5.80 -6.59 -14.66
N TRP A 6 6.06 -5.49 -13.95
CA TRP A 6 5.90 -5.44 -12.51
C TRP A 6 4.43 -5.68 -12.12
N GLN A 7 3.47 -5.00 -12.76
CA GLN A 7 2.04 -5.22 -12.50
C GLN A 7 1.64 -6.69 -12.67
N ILE A 8 2.13 -7.37 -13.71
CA ILE A 8 1.86 -8.79 -13.94
C ILE A 8 2.48 -9.66 -12.85
N ASN A 9 3.72 -9.38 -12.44
CA ASN A 9 4.42 -10.20 -11.44
C ASN A 9 3.79 -10.10 -10.05
N VAL A 10 3.22 -8.94 -9.69
CA VAL A 10 2.59 -8.72 -8.38
C VAL A 10 1.10 -9.06 -8.34
N SER A 11 0.46 -9.22 -9.50
CA SER A 11 -0.97 -9.54 -9.57
C SER A 11 -1.25 -10.95 -9.04
N VAL A 12 -2.29 -11.06 -8.21
CA VAL A 12 -2.78 -12.35 -7.69
C VAL A 12 -3.67 -13.02 -8.74
N HIS A 13 -3.45 -14.30 -8.96
CA HIS A 13 -4.30 -15.10 -9.84
C HIS A 13 -5.49 -15.68 -9.07
N GLU A 14 -6.70 -15.62 -9.64
CA GLU A 14 -7.96 -15.94 -8.96
C GLU A 14 -8.01 -17.39 -8.44
N THR A 15 -7.59 -18.37 -9.24
CA THR A 15 -7.68 -19.80 -8.86
C THR A 15 -6.70 -20.19 -7.77
N THR A 16 -5.48 -19.63 -7.81
CA THR A 16 -4.40 -20.02 -6.91
C THR A 16 -4.30 -19.10 -5.70
N GLY A 17 -4.86 -17.89 -5.77
CA GLY A 17 -4.70 -16.86 -4.74
C GLY A 17 -3.25 -16.43 -4.55
N GLN A 18 -2.37 -16.70 -5.51
CA GLN A 18 -0.93 -16.41 -5.45
C GLN A 18 -0.52 -15.54 -6.65
N SER A 19 0.47 -14.68 -6.44
CA SER A 19 1.14 -13.95 -7.52
C SER A 19 2.41 -14.69 -7.97
N PRO A 20 2.86 -14.51 -9.23
CA PRO A 20 4.14 -15.03 -9.68
C PRO A 20 5.30 -14.65 -8.75
N PHE A 21 5.32 -13.41 -8.24
CA PHE A 21 6.32 -12.93 -7.29
C PHE A 21 6.34 -13.75 -5.99
N LYS A 22 5.18 -14.00 -5.39
CA LYS A 22 5.04 -14.79 -4.16
C LYS A 22 5.47 -16.24 -4.36
N VAL A 23 5.18 -16.82 -5.53
CA VAL A 23 5.62 -18.18 -5.88
C VAL A 23 7.13 -18.26 -6.05
N THR A 24 7.77 -17.23 -6.62
CA THR A 24 9.23 -17.24 -6.88
C THR A 24 10.07 -16.91 -5.64
N PHE A 25 9.60 -15.99 -4.79
CA PHE A 25 10.37 -15.46 -3.67
C PHE A 25 9.86 -15.93 -2.31
N GLY A 26 8.65 -16.51 -2.24
CA GLY A 26 8.01 -16.93 -0.98
C GLY A 26 7.45 -15.78 -0.13
N GLU A 27 7.76 -14.54 -0.47
CA GLU A 27 7.31 -13.33 0.23
C GLU A 27 6.34 -12.51 -0.64
N GLU A 28 5.49 -11.70 0.01
CA GLU A 28 4.70 -10.73 -0.72
C GLU A 28 5.55 -9.56 -1.20
N PRO A 29 5.28 -9.03 -2.40
CA PRO A 29 6.00 -7.86 -2.89
C PRO A 29 5.77 -6.68 -1.93
N ARG A 30 6.85 -6.03 -1.50
CA ARG A 30 6.77 -4.81 -0.68
C ARG A 30 6.30 -3.65 -1.57
N ILE A 31 5.13 -3.09 -1.27
CA ILE A 31 4.50 -2.03 -2.07
C ILE A 31 4.34 -0.79 -1.19
N GLY A 32 4.45 0.40 -1.79
CA GLY A 32 4.26 1.66 -1.06
C GLY A 32 5.36 1.91 -0.04
N LEU A 33 4.98 2.31 1.18
CA LEU A 33 5.93 2.68 2.25
C LEU A 33 6.80 1.50 2.71
N GLU A 34 6.31 0.27 2.62
CA GLU A 34 7.08 -0.93 2.95
C GLU A 34 8.24 -1.19 1.99
N SER A 35 8.20 -0.60 0.79
CA SER A 35 9.32 -0.64 -0.16
C SER A 35 10.46 0.30 0.25
N TYR A 36 10.23 1.25 1.15
CA TYR A 36 11.23 2.18 1.62
C TYR A 36 11.81 1.70 2.95
N VAL A 37 13.12 1.78 3.09
CA VAL A 37 13.76 1.68 4.41
C VAL A 37 13.47 3.00 5.10
N LEU A 38 12.46 3.02 5.96
CA LEU A 38 12.07 4.22 6.66
C LEU A 38 13.17 4.59 7.67
N PRO A 39 13.51 5.88 7.81
CA PRO A 39 14.37 6.31 8.90
C PRO A 39 13.67 6.03 10.23
N LYS A 40 14.43 5.58 11.25
CA LYS A 40 13.89 5.24 12.58
C LYS A 40 12.95 6.28 13.18
N SER A 41 13.22 7.56 12.93
CA SER A 41 12.38 8.68 13.39
C SER A 41 10.97 8.71 12.79
N LEU A 42 10.76 8.08 11.64
CA LEU A 42 9.45 7.95 10.99
C LEU A 42 8.74 6.64 11.39
N GLU A 43 9.51 5.60 11.76
CA GLU A 43 8.95 4.38 12.35
C GLU A 43 8.31 4.68 13.72
N GLU A 44 8.97 5.50 14.54
CA GLU A 44 8.44 5.96 15.85
C GLU A 44 7.13 6.77 15.72
N ALA A 45 6.96 7.51 14.63
CA ALA A 45 5.74 8.29 14.36
C ALA A 45 4.54 7.43 13.94
N ASN A 46 4.75 6.16 13.57
CA ASN A 46 3.70 5.25 13.14
C ASN A 46 3.00 4.51 14.30
N GLU A 47 3.54 4.59 15.52
CA GLU A 47 2.97 3.89 16.69
C GLU A 47 1.77 4.59 17.34
N GLU A 48 1.41 5.81 16.89
CA GLU A 48 0.23 6.52 17.39
C GLU A 48 -0.26 7.57 16.37
N GLU A 49 -0.93 7.13 15.31
CA GLU A 49 -1.97 7.96 14.73
C GLU A 49 -3.11 7.05 14.26
N SER A 50 -3.96 6.66 15.22
CA SER A 50 -5.33 6.34 14.87
C SER A 50 -5.91 7.59 14.22
N LEU A 51 -5.84 7.67 12.89
CA LEU A 51 -6.44 8.73 12.09
C LEU A 51 -7.85 8.95 12.62
N ASN A 52 -8.04 10.06 13.33
CA ASN A 52 -9.33 10.37 13.90
C ASN A 52 -10.30 10.46 12.73
N ARG A 53 -11.25 9.53 12.67
CA ARG A 53 -12.39 9.60 11.78
C ARG A 53 -13.36 10.68 12.28
N ASP A 54 -12.89 11.89 12.52
CA ASP A 54 -13.77 13.04 12.60
C ASP A 54 -14.08 13.45 11.16
N GLY A 55 -15.11 12.78 10.60
CA GLY A 55 -15.64 12.97 9.25
C GLY A 55 -16.23 14.36 8.98
N LYS A 56 -15.47 15.42 9.27
CA LYS A 56 -15.85 16.82 9.16
C LYS A 56 -15.18 17.53 7.98
N THR A 57 -14.14 16.96 7.38
CA THR A 57 -13.45 17.53 6.20
C THR A 57 -14.20 17.32 4.89
N MET A 58 -14.88 16.19 4.69
CA MET A 58 -15.63 15.91 3.44
C MET A 58 -16.89 16.76 3.26
N LYS A 59 -17.45 17.34 4.33
CA LYS A 59 -18.64 18.22 4.25
C LYS A 59 -18.30 19.62 3.74
N LYS A 60 -17.05 20.09 3.90
CA LYS A 60 -16.62 21.41 3.44
C LYS A 60 -16.38 21.44 1.92
N MET A 61 -16.03 20.31 1.32
CA MET A 61 -15.81 20.18 -0.13
C MET A 61 -17.13 20.18 -0.93
N LYS A 62 -18.22 19.60 -0.38
CA LYS A 62 -19.53 19.54 -1.06
C LYS A 62 -20.33 20.86 -1.02
N ALA A 63 -19.91 21.83 -0.21
CA ALA A 63 -20.58 23.13 -0.13
C ALA A 63 -19.96 24.18 -1.06
N ILE A 64 -18.92 23.83 -1.83
CA ILE A 64 -18.21 24.71 -2.76
C ILE A 64 -18.40 24.24 -4.23
N LEU A 65 -19.22 23.22 -4.47
CA LEU A 65 -19.65 22.82 -5.82
C LEU A 65 -21.17 22.93 -5.96
#